data_AF-A0A3N0BVK0-F1
#
_entry.id   AF-A0A3N0BVK0-F1
#
_cell.length_a   1.000
_cell.length_b   1.000
_cell.length_c   1.000
_cell.angle_alpha   90.00
_cell.angle_beta   90.00
_cell.angle_gamma   90.00
#
_symmetry.space_group_name_H-M   'P 1'
#
loop_
_entity.id
_entity.type
_entity.pdbx_description
1 polymer ?
#
loop_
_entity_poly.entity_id
_entity_poly.type
_entity_poly.pdbx_seq_one_letter_code
_entity_poly.pdbx_strand_id
1 'polypeptide(L)'
;MLAGLGLMGPPAATAAPRCGIDWGSLLDISGQVTEARIVEVRAAALRCYTRLLTGEDGVSDAEAATIVYPKPGGSVRFDDPRDLAGSFAVDLVGFTDPLISDFMQGDSRSGEFAVRAEENGPVTTVLVRQMSDQQWYVLGATTSDIEVTVPGPGANVDSPVQVAGQARAFEGTVRVTVHGRGWDEPVGEGFVTASGGPELGPFSGEIGFTKHGGRGSVLFTIDSARDGSVWQAAAVPVGFAAGC
;
A
#
# COMPACT_ATOMS: atom_id res chain seq x y z
N MET A 1 11.26 75.12 13.22
CA MET A 1 12.01 73.96 12.72
C MET A 1 12.31 73.06 13.92
N LEU A 2 11.62 71.93 14.03
CA LEU A 2 11.98 70.76 14.86
C LEU A 2 10.92 69.68 14.57
N ALA A 3 11.31 68.73 13.71
CA ALA A 3 10.52 67.56 13.34
C ALA A 3 10.65 66.49 14.43
N GLY A 4 9.53 65.97 14.91
CA GLY A 4 9.48 64.85 15.84
C GLY A 4 9.59 63.52 15.09
N LEU A 5 10.66 62.78 15.36
CA LEU A 5 10.90 61.42 14.90
C LEU A 5 10.02 60.45 15.72
N GLY A 6 8.99 59.88 15.10
CA GLY A 6 8.19 58.81 15.70
C GLY A 6 8.89 57.45 15.57
N LEU A 7 9.31 56.88 16.69
CA LEU A 7 9.78 55.49 16.79
C LEU A 7 8.59 54.53 16.61
N MET A 8 8.52 53.84 15.48
CA MET A 8 7.65 52.66 15.34
C MET A 8 8.35 51.46 16.00
N GLY A 9 7.78 50.96 17.10
CA GLY A 9 8.19 49.70 17.72
C GLY A 9 7.72 48.49 16.89
N PRO A 10 8.42 47.34 16.95
CA PRO A 10 7.98 46.12 16.27
C PRO A 10 6.66 45.61 16.88
N PRO A 11 5.80 44.91 16.11
CA PRO A 11 4.61 44.29 16.65
C PRO A 11 4.98 43.24 17.71
N ALA A 12 4.19 43.17 18.79
CA ALA A 12 4.34 42.14 19.80
C ALA A 12 4.08 40.75 19.19
N ALA A 13 5.03 39.83 19.35
CA ALA A 13 4.82 38.42 19.01
C ALA A 13 3.76 37.83 19.95
N THR A 14 2.66 37.34 19.38
CA THR A 14 1.67 36.59 20.16
C THR A 14 2.19 35.15 20.32
N ALA A 15 2.37 34.70 21.55
CA ALA A 15 2.73 33.31 21.82
C ALA A 15 1.51 32.42 21.54
N ALA A 16 1.70 31.36 20.73
CA ALA A 16 0.68 30.33 20.58
C ALA A 16 0.31 29.75 21.97
N PRO A 17 -0.96 29.40 22.22
CA PRO A 17 -1.38 28.85 23.50
C PRO A 17 -0.59 27.58 23.79
N ARG A 18 0.16 27.59 24.89
CA ARG A 18 0.83 26.39 25.41
C ARG A 18 -0.26 25.42 25.85
N CYS A 19 -0.36 24.26 25.21
CA CYS A 19 -1.10 23.13 25.77
C CYS A 19 -0.38 22.72 27.06
N GLY A 20 -0.97 23.04 28.21
CA GLY A 20 -0.51 22.56 29.50
C GLY A 20 -0.64 21.05 29.54
N ILE A 21 0.47 20.34 29.42
CA ILE A 21 0.56 18.94 29.84
C ILE A 21 1.12 18.98 31.26
N ASP A 22 0.31 18.61 32.25
CA ASP A 22 0.78 18.27 33.58
C ASP A 22 1.00 16.74 33.58
N TRP A 23 2.26 16.32 33.50
CA TRP A 23 2.59 14.90 33.61
C TRP A 23 2.55 14.53 35.09
N GLY A 24 1.56 13.75 35.50
CA GLY A 24 1.69 12.94 36.71
C GLY A 24 2.82 11.93 36.46
N SER A 25 4.00 12.19 37.01
CA SER A 25 5.10 11.23 36.97
C SER A 25 4.70 10.01 37.81
N LEU A 26 4.74 8.82 37.20
CA LEU A 26 4.90 7.59 37.97
C LEU A 26 6.22 7.72 38.73
N LEU A 27 6.18 7.44 40.04
CA LEU A 27 7.38 7.32 40.85
C LEU A 27 8.28 6.25 40.21
N ASP A 28 9.51 6.64 39.87
CA ASP A 28 10.56 5.73 39.44
C ASP A 28 10.94 4.85 40.64
N ILE A 29 10.32 3.68 40.73
CA ILE A 29 10.72 2.63 41.64
C ILE A 29 11.60 1.70 40.81
N SER A 30 12.91 1.81 41.01
CA SER A 30 13.91 1.02 40.30
C SER A 30 13.61 -0.48 40.39
N GLY A 31 13.38 -1.11 39.23
CA GLY A 31 13.73 -2.52 39.03
C GLY A 31 12.63 -3.57 38.89
N GLN A 32 11.36 -3.22 38.63
CA GLN A 32 10.36 -4.24 38.22
C GLN A 32 9.48 -3.78 37.05
N VAL A 33 9.39 -4.64 36.02
CA VAL A 33 8.46 -4.48 34.90
C VAL A 33 7.05 -4.50 35.47
N THR A 34 6.36 -3.35 35.45
CA THR A 34 4.97 -3.26 35.87
C THR A 34 4.07 -3.39 34.64
N GLU A 35 3.29 -4.45 34.58
CA GLU A 35 2.23 -4.60 33.59
C GLU A 35 1.03 -3.76 34.06
N ALA A 36 0.81 -2.61 33.43
CA ALA A 36 -0.32 -1.74 33.72
C ALA A 36 -1.51 -2.14 32.84
N ARG A 37 -2.56 -2.72 33.45
CA ARG A 37 -3.81 -3.02 32.76
C ARG A 37 -4.57 -1.72 32.52
N ILE A 38 -4.86 -1.38 31.27
CA ILE A 38 -5.71 -0.22 30.91
C ILE A 38 -7.15 -0.57 31.31
N VAL A 39 -7.69 0.10 32.33
CA VAL A 39 -9.04 -0.23 32.89
C VAL A 39 -10.12 0.75 32.43
N GLU A 40 -9.75 1.89 31.81
CA GLU A 40 -10.72 2.88 31.32
C GLU A 40 -10.07 3.78 30.27
N VAL A 41 -10.52 3.72 29.01
CA VAL A 41 -10.14 4.70 27.98
C VAL A 41 -11.25 5.74 27.91
N ARG A 42 -11.03 6.90 28.52
CA ARG A 42 -11.88 8.07 28.31
C ARG A 42 -11.37 8.82 27.10
N ALA A 43 -12.14 8.79 26.01
CA ALA A 43 -11.86 9.56 24.80
C ALA A 43 -12.00 11.07 25.09
N ALA A 44 -10.93 11.71 25.58
CA ALA A 44 -10.81 13.14 25.50
C ALA A 44 -10.33 13.49 24.08
N ALA A 45 -11.20 14.16 23.30
CA ALA A 45 -10.89 14.62 21.95
C ALA A 45 -9.82 15.74 21.99
N LEU A 46 -8.55 15.35 22.10
CA LEU A 46 -7.41 16.23 21.89
C LEU A 46 -7.22 16.40 20.37
N ARG A 47 -7.69 17.54 19.84
CA ARG A 47 -7.71 17.85 18.39
C ARG A 47 -6.35 17.85 17.69
N CYS A 48 -5.23 17.72 18.41
CA CYS A 48 -3.90 17.89 17.83
C CYS A 48 -2.97 16.68 17.92
N TYR A 49 -3.19 15.70 18.80
CA TYR A 49 -2.34 14.49 18.80
C TYR A 49 -3.02 13.36 19.58
N THR A 50 -3.60 12.41 18.86
CA THR A 50 -3.82 11.00 19.24
C THR A 50 -4.30 10.31 17.97
N ARG A 51 -3.37 9.80 17.16
CA ARG A 51 -3.65 8.59 16.39
C ARG A 51 -3.20 7.46 17.29
N LEU A 52 -4.15 6.85 17.98
CA LEU A 52 -3.93 5.57 18.62
C LEU A 52 -3.45 4.63 17.50
N LEU A 53 -2.25 4.04 17.63
CA LEU A 53 -1.78 2.99 16.73
C LEU A 53 -2.56 1.70 17.04
N THR A 54 -3.89 1.74 16.89
CA THR A 54 -4.65 0.52 16.73
C THR A 54 -4.48 0.16 15.27
N GLY A 55 -3.60 -0.80 15.01
CA GLY A 55 -3.47 -1.39 13.69
C GLY A 55 -4.81 -1.90 13.17
N GLU A 56 -4.90 -2.17 11.87
CA GLU A 56 -6.11 -2.67 11.24
C GLU A 56 -6.41 -4.10 11.76
N ASP A 57 -7.36 -4.21 12.70
CA ASP A 57 -7.97 -5.47 13.14
C ASP A 57 -6.97 -6.59 13.53
N GLY A 58 -5.97 -6.23 14.33
CA GLY A 58 -4.96 -7.16 14.83
C GLY A 58 -3.67 -7.20 14.03
N VAL A 59 -3.61 -6.48 12.90
CA VAL A 59 -2.40 -6.27 12.10
C VAL A 59 -1.84 -4.87 12.38
N SER A 60 -0.54 -4.72 12.65
CA SER A 60 0.07 -3.40 12.94
C SER A 60 0.00 -2.45 11.74
N ASP A 61 0.07 -1.13 11.97
CA ASP A 61 0.11 -0.13 10.88
C ASP A 61 1.27 -0.35 9.90
N ALA A 62 2.39 -0.90 10.39
CA ALA A 62 3.56 -1.22 9.60
C ALA A 62 3.32 -2.43 8.69
N GLU A 63 2.70 -3.49 9.21
CA GLU A 63 2.27 -4.64 8.41
C GLU A 63 1.17 -4.23 7.43
N ALA A 64 0.19 -3.46 7.88
CA ALA A 64 -0.87 -2.93 7.02
C ALA A 64 -0.32 -2.08 5.88
N ALA A 65 0.86 -1.45 6.02
CA ALA A 65 1.48 -0.68 4.93
C ALA A 65 2.01 -1.54 3.78
N THR A 66 2.29 -2.83 4.01
CA THR A 66 2.91 -3.72 3.01
C THR A 66 1.91 -4.63 2.32
N ILE A 67 0.65 -4.65 2.76
CA ILE A 67 -0.37 -5.55 2.22
C ILE A 67 -0.92 -5.03 0.89
N VAL A 68 -1.07 -5.90 -0.09
CA VAL A 68 -1.84 -5.64 -1.30
C VAL A 68 -3.25 -6.20 -1.14
N TYR A 69 -3.37 -7.43 -0.64
CA TYR A 69 -4.63 -8.18 -0.59
C TYR A 69 -4.59 -9.27 0.51
N PRO A 70 -5.71 -9.62 1.15
CA PRO A 70 -6.98 -8.90 1.19
C PRO A 70 -6.89 -7.70 2.17
N LYS A 71 -8.04 -7.08 2.47
CA LYS A 71 -8.14 -6.05 3.52
C LYS A 71 -8.00 -6.67 4.92
N PRO A 72 -7.04 -6.24 5.75
CA PRO A 72 -7.00 -6.64 7.16
C PRO A 72 -8.32 -6.35 7.87
N GLY A 73 -8.78 -7.31 8.68
CA GLY A 73 -10.07 -7.20 9.37
C GLY A 73 -11.32 -7.38 8.52
N GLY A 74 -11.16 -7.52 7.20
CA GLY A 74 -12.26 -7.85 6.30
C GLY A 74 -12.91 -9.20 6.60
N SER A 75 -14.02 -9.45 5.91
CA SER A 75 -14.71 -10.74 5.95
C SER A 75 -13.95 -11.86 5.23
N VAL A 76 -13.11 -11.50 4.25
CA VAL A 76 -12.25 -12.45 3.52
C VAL A 76 -10.94 -12.62 4.27
N ARG A 77 -10.61 -13.88 4.59
CA ARG A 77 -9.45 -14.28 5.39
C ARG A 77 -8.93 -15.62 4.89
N PHE A 78 -7.63 -15.85 5.01
CA PHE A 78 -6.96 -17.03 4.46
C PHE A 78 -6.03 -17.66 5.50
N ASP A 79 -6.34 -18.90 5.86
CA ASP A 79 -5.46 -19.74 6.67
C ASP A 79 -4.46 -20.54 5.80
N ASP A 80 -4.76 -20.71 4.50
CA ASP A 80 -3.89 -21.35 3.51
C ASP A 80 -3.31 -20.29 2.54
N PRO A 81 -1.98 -20.20 2.38
CA PRO A 81 -1.36 -19.23 1.48
C PRO A 81 -1.62 -19.51 -0.02
N ARG A 82 -1.93 -20.75 -0.41
CA ARG A 82 -2.27 -21.10 -1.79
C ARG A 82 -3.66 -20.61 -2.18
N ASP A 83 -4.63 -20.75 -1.28
CA ASP A 83 -5.98 -20.22 -1.47
C ASP A 83 -5.95 -18.70 -1.60
N LEU A 84 -5.14 -18.02 -0.78
CA LEU A 84 -4.87 -16.59 -0.90
C LEU A 84 -4.31 -16.23 -2.28
N ALA A 85 -3.28 -16.94 -2.76
CA ALA A 85 -2.65 -16.65 -4.04
C ALA A 85 -3.64 -16.82 -5.22
N GLY A 86 -4.51 -17.82 -5.15
CA GLY A 86 -5.57 -18.04 -6.13
C GLY A 86 -6.63 -16.94 -6.10
N SER A 87 -7.11 -16.56 -4.92
CA SER A 87 -8.09 -15.47 -4.79
C SER A 87 -7.51 -14.14 -5.28
N PHE A 88 -6.26 -13.82 -4.93
CA PHE A 88 -5.59 -12.64 -5.46
C PHE A 88 -5.48 -12.64 -6.99
N ALA A 89 -5.09 -13.78 -7.57
CA ALA A 89 -4.93 -13.93 -9.00
C ALA A 89 -6.25 -13.77 -9.78
N VAL A 90 -7.35 -14.26 -9.22
CA VAL A 90 -8.68 -14.13 -9.83
C VAL A 90 -9.29 -12.76 -9.55
N ASP A 91 -9.38 -12.36 -8.29
CA ASP A 91 -10.19 -11.22 -7.86
C ASP A 91 -9.51 -9.87 -8.11
N LEU A 92 -8.19 -9.79 -7.87
CA LEU A 92 -7.46 -8.53 -8.05
C LEU A 92 -6.79 -8.45 -9.42
N VAL A 93 -6.11 -9.54 -9.84
CA VAL A 93 -5.36 -9.55 -11.12
C VAL A 93 -6.26 -9.78 -12.33
N GLY A 94 -7.32 -10.58 -12.19
CA GLY A 94 -8.25 -10.88 -13.29
C GLY A 94 -7.83 -12.08 -14.16
N PHE A 95 -7.01 -12.99 -13.65
CA PHE A 95 -6.76 -14.27 -14.33
C PHE A 95 -8.00 -15.17 -14.31
N THR A 96 -8.16 -15.96 -15.37
CA THR A 96 -9.19 -17.00 -15.46
C THR A 96 -8.52 -18.36 -15.24
N ASP A 97 -8.93 -19.08 -14.18
CA ASP A 97 -8.40 -20.41 -13.81
C ASP A 97 -6.85 -20.49 -13.76
N PRO A 98 -6.20 -19.69 -12.88
CA PRO A 98 -4.75 -19.56 -12.88
C PRO A 98 -4.04 -20.85 -12.45
N LEU A 99 -2.91 -21.13 -13.11
CA LEU A 99 -2.01 -22.20 -12.71
C LEU A 99 -1.10 -21.72 -11.58
N ILE A 100 -1.19 -22.35 -10.41
CA ILE A 100 -0.43 -22.00 -9.22
C ILE A 100 0.56 -23.11 -8.91
N SER A 101 1.83 -22.77 -8.75
CA SER A 101 2.89 -23.71 -8.36
C SER A 101 2.71 -24.26 -6.95
N ASP A 102 3.62 -25.14 -6.55
CA ASP A 102 3.82 -25.43 -5.14
C ASP A 102 4.40 -24.22 -4.40
N PHE A 103 4.22 -24.22 -3.07
CA PHE A 103 4.68 -23.13 -2.21
C PHE A 103 6.21 -23.11 -2.13
N MET A 104 6.80 -21.98 -2.51
CA MET A 104 8.23 -21.74 -2.39
C MET A 104 8.50 -21.03 -1.06
N GLN A 105 8.94 -21.79 -0.06
CA GLN A 105 9.16 -21.28 1.30
C GLN A 105 10.23 -20.18 1.33
N GLY A 106 9.89 -19.05 1.95
CA GLY A 106 10.83 -18.01 2.37
C GLY A 106 11.27 -18.23 3.81
N ASP A 107 10.83 -17.36 4.73
CA ASP A 107 10.97 -17.57 6.18
C ASP A 107 9.79 -18.38 6.75
N SER A 108 9.77 -18.66 8.05
CA SER A 108 8.70 -19.45 8.70
C SER A 108 7.28 -18.91 8.56
N ARG A 109 7.12 -17.67 8.09
CA ARG A 109 5.87 -16.95 7.92
C ARG A 109 5.74 -16.34 6.52
N SER A 110 6.61 -16.67 5.57
CA SER A 110 6.57 -16.11 4.22
C SER A 110 6.94 -17.12 3.15
N GLY A 111 6.54 -16.81 1.93
CA GLY A 111 6.97 -17.55 0.75
C GLY A 111 6.33 -16.97 -0.50
N GLU A 112 6.43 -17.72 -1.57
CA GLU A 112 6.08 -17.26 -2.90
C GLU A 112 5.36 -18.36 -3.69
N PHE A 113 4.52 -17.92 -4.63
CA PHE A 113 3.96 -18.79 -5.66
C PHE A 113 4.29 -18.25 -7.03
N ALA A 114 4.66 -19.13 -7.96
CA ALA A 114 4.62 -18.82 -9.37
C ALA A 114 3.19 -19.04 -9.86
N VAL A 115 2.57 -17.96 -10.35
CA VAL A 115 1.21 -17.96 -10.89
C VAL A 115 1.27 -17.64 -12.38
N ARG A 116 0.56 -18.41 -13.21
CA ARG A 116 0.45 -18.15 -14.65
C ARG A 116 -1.01 -18.11 -15.07
N ALA A 117 -1.33 -17.24 -16.02
CA ALA A 117 -2.65 -17.19 -16.65
C ALA A 117 -2.93 -18.45 -17.51
N GLU A 118 -1.90 -18.99 -18.16
CA GLU A 118 -1.97 -20.27 -18.88
C GLU A 118 -0.61 -20.99 -18.84
N GLU A 119 -0.55 -22.26 -19.28
CA GLU A 119 0.62 -23.14 -19.13
C GLU A 119 1.92 -22.53 -19.70
N ASN A 120 1.83 -21.85 -20.84
CA ASN A 120 2.97 -21.22 -21.52
C ASN A 120 3.04 -19.69 -21.28
N GLY A 121 2.20 -19.16 -20.38
CA GLY A 121 2.21 -17.75 -20.02
C GLY A 121 3.37 -17.38 -19.12
N PRO A 122 3.78 -16.11 -19.04
CA PRO A 122 4.80 -15.62 -18.13
C PRO A 122 4.45 -15.88 -16.67
N VAL A 123 5.47 -15.90 -15.82
CA VAL A 123 5.28 -16.07 -14.38
C VAL A 123 4.96 -14.72 -13.75
N THR A 124 3.87 -14.67 -12.99
CA THR A 124 3.64 -13.69 -11.94
C THR A 124 4.03 -14.32 -10.61
N THR A 125 5.13 -13.86 -10.01
CA THR A 125 5.56 -14.29 -8.68
C THR A 125 4.76 -13.52 -7.63
N VAL A 126 3.94 -14.22 -6.85
CA VAL A 126 3.11 -13.65 -5.79
C VAL A 126 3.80 -13.85 -4.44
N LEU A 127 4.09 -12.76 -3.74
CA LEU A 127 4.75 -12.79 -2.44
C LEU A 127 3.71 -12.80 -1.34
N VAL A 128 3.77 -13.78 -0.43
CA VAL A 128 2.80 -13.95 0.66
C VAL A 128 3.46 -13.97 2.03
N ARG A 129 2.75 -13.46 3.04
CA ARG A 129 3.20 -13.47 4.42
C ARG A 129 2.05 -13.60 5.41
N GLN A 130 2.26 -14.40 6.44
CA GLN A 130 1.38 -14.46 7.60
C GLN A 130 1.68 -13.29 8.55
N MET A 131 0.65 -12.53 8.93
CA MET A 131 0.74 -11.34 9.79
C MET A 131 0.41 -11.63 11.26
N SER A 132 0.52 -10.62 12.13
CA SER A 132 0.33 -10.74 13.58
C SER A 132 -1.04 -11.26 14.01
N ASP A 133 -2.06 -11.15 13.15
CA ASP A 133 -3.39 -11.75 13.29
C ASP A 133 -3.45 -13.24 12.89
N GLN A 134 -2.31 -13.84 12.51
CA GLN A 134 -2.16 -15.22 12.03
C GLN A 134 -2.82 -15.51 10.67
N GLN A 135 -3.23 -14.48 9.93
CA GLN A 135 -3.79 -14.63 8.59
C GLN A 135 -2.74 -14.37 7.51
N TRP A 136 -2.93 -14.97 6.34
CA TRP A 136 -2.06 -14.76 5.18
C TRP A 136 -2.50 -13.57 4.33
N TYR A 137 -1.50 -12.81 3.85
CA TYR A 137 -1.68 -11.66 2.98
C TYR A 137 -0.68 -11.66 1.83
N VAL A 138 -1.11 -11.16 0.67
CA VAL A 138 -0.23 -10.83 -0.46
C VAL A 138 0.45 -9.51 -0.16
N LEU A 139 1.77 -9.48 -0.31
CA LEU A 139 2.61 -8.28 -0.12
C LEU A 139 2.85 -7.53 -1.43
N GLY A 140 2.73 -8.23 -2.54
CA GLY A 140 3.02 -7.72 -3.87
C GLY A 140 3.10 -8.86 -4.87
N ALA A 141 3.20 -8.48 -6.14
CA ALA A 141 3.46 -9.41 -7.23
C ALA A 141 4.50 -8.81 -8.16
N THR A 142 5.31 -9.67 -8.78
CA THR A 142 6.33 -9.27 -9.75
C THR A 142 6.34 -10.21 -10.94
N THR A 143 6.86 -9.74 -12.06
CA THR A 143 7.07 -10.55 -13.26
C THR A 143 8.32 -10.07 -13.99
N SER A 144 8.93 -10.91 -14.83
CA SER A 144 10.17 -10.56 -15.55
C SER A 144 9.99 -9.47 -16.60
N ASP A 145 8.76 -9.22 -17.05
CA ASP A 145 8.46 -8.24 -18.10
C ASP A 145 8.03 -6.86 -17.55
N ILE A 146 7.93 -6.69 -16.22
CA ILE A 146 7.54 -5.43 -15.58
C ILE A 146 8.41 -5.18 -14.34
N GLU A 147 9.21 -4.12 -14.39
CA GLU A 147 9.99 -3.59 -13.28
C GLU A 147 9.43 -2.24 -12.85
N VAL A 148 8.73 -2.18 -11.72
CA VAL A 148 8.16 -0.93 -11.19
C VAL A 148 9.19 -0.24 -10.30
N THR A 149 9.47 1.03 -10.57
CA THR A 149 10.32 1.88 -9.71
C THR A 149 9.52 2.95 -8.97
N VAL A 150 8.39 3.39 -9.55
CA VAL A 150 7.46 4.34 -8.94
C VAL A 150 6.02 3.85 -9.18
N PRO A 151 5.17 3.80 -8.14
CA PRO A 151 5.50 4.01 -6.73
C PRO A 151 6.40 2.90 -6.18
N GLY A 152 7.15 3.21 -5.12
CA GLY A 152 7.79 2.18 -4.30
C GLY A 152 6.79 1.54 -3.33
N PRO A 153 7.07 0.34 -2.81
CA PRO A 153 6.19 -0.32 -1.83
C PRO A 153 5.91 0.56 -0.60
N GLY A 154 4.63 0.71 -0.27
CA GLY A 154 4.15 1.51 0.86
C GLY A 154 4.17 3.02 0.66
N ALA A 155 4.51 3.51 -0.54
CA ALA A 155 4.54 4.94 -0.85
C ALA A 155 3.18 5.60 -0.60
N ASN A 156 3.19 6.84 -0.11
CA ASN A 156 2.00 7.66 -0.02
C ASN A 156 1.80 8.40 -1.35
N VAL A 157 0.68 8.16 -2.02
CA VAL A 157 0.35 8.71 -3.34
C VAL A 157 -0.84 9.66 -3.26
N ASP A 158 -0.86 10.69 -4.10
CA ASP A 158 -2.01 11.57 -4.34
C ASP A 158 -2.46 11.41 -5.80
N SER A 159 -3.60 11.97 -6.18
CA SER A 159 -4.11 11.91 -7.56
C SER A 159 -3.66 13.12 -8.38
N PRO A 160 -3.04 12.92 -9.56
CA PRO A 160 -2.74 11.62 -10.18
C PRO A 160 -1.51 10.95 -9.54
N VAL A 161 -1.53 9.61 -9.48
CA VAL A 161 -0.35 8.85 -9.05
C VAL A 161 0.68 8.82 -10.17
N GLN A 162 1.92 9.21 -9.84
CA GLN A 162 3.06 9.04 -10.72
C GLN A 162 3.43 7.57 -10.79
N VAL A 163 3.66 7.06 -12.00
CA VAL A 163 4.13 5.70 -12.23
C VAL A 163 5.34 5.70 -13.14
N ALA A 164 6.32 4.86 -12.86
CA ALA A 164 7.53 4.73 -13.66
C ALA A 164 8.20 3.37 -13.46
N GLY A 165 8.98 2.97 -14.44
CA GLY A 165 9.64 1.67 -14.43
C GLY A 165 10.17 1.29 -15.80
N GLN A 166 10.38 -0.01 -15.98
CA GLN A 166 10.69 -0.62 -17.25
C GLN A 166 9.70 -1.74 -17.53
N ALA A 167 9.27 -1.87 -18.78
CA ALA A 167 8.47 -3.01 -19.17
C ALA A 167 8.72 -3.41 -20.61
N ARG A 168 8.38 -4.66 -20.90
CA ARG A 168 8.34 -5.24 -22.23
C ARG A 168 6.95 -5.80 -22.44
N ALA A 169 6.14 -5.09 -23.21
CA ALA A 169 4.74 -5.43 -23.41
C ALA A 169 4.42 -5.57 -24.89
N PHE A 170 3.37 -6.31 -25.22
CA PHE A 170 2.86 -6.29 -26.58
C PHE A 170 2.43 -4.86 -26.96
N GLU A 171 2.96 -4.37 -28.09
CA GLU A 171 2.81 -2.97 -28.54
C GLU A 171 3.27 -1.90 -27.52
N GLY A 172 4.01 -2.30 -26.48
CA GLY A 172 4.46 -1.43 -25.40
C GLY A 172 3.36 -1.01 -24.43
N THR A 173 2.17 -1.61 -24.44
CA THR A 173 1.08 -1.17 -23.56
C THR A 173 1.12 -1.87 -22.20
N VAL A 174 1.23 -1.09 -21.13
CA VAL A 174 1.03 -1.56 -19.75
C VAL A 174 -0.21 -0.89 -19.20
N ARG A 175 -1.23 -1.68 -18.82
CA ARG A 175 -2.41 -1.17 -18.13
C ARG A 175 -2.05 -0.93 -16.67
N VAL A 176 -2.56 0.16 -16.12
CA VAL A 176 -2.34 0.52 -14.72
C VAL A 176 -3.69 0.76 -14.05
N THR A 177 -3.94 0.02 -12.97
CA THR A 177 -5.17 0.10 -12.19
C THR A 177 -4.83 0.44 -10.74
N VAL A 178 -5.54 1.42 -10.18
CA VAL A 178 -5.42 1.84 -8.78
C VAL A 178 -6.59 1.27 -8.01
N HIS A 179 -6.32 0.43 -7.00
CA HIS A 179 -7.33 -0.18 -6.15
C HIS A 179 -7.31 0.42 -4.74
N GLY A 180 -8.49 0.75 -4.22
CA GLY A 180 -8.68 0.99 -2.78
C GLY A 180 -8.77 -0.35 -2.04
N ARG A 181 -8.06 -0.52 -0.92
CA ARG A 181 -8.08 -1.80 -0.20
C ARG A 181 -9.47 -2.07 0.39
N GLY A 182 -10.06 -3.20 0.01
CA GLY A 182 -11.41 -3.62 0.42
C GLY A 182 -12.54 -2.88 -0.30
N TRP A 183 -12.26 -2.31 -1.45
CA TRP A 183 -13.25 -1.86 -2.42
C TRP A 183 -13.27 -2.85 -3.58
N ASP A 184 -14.47 -3.16 -4.07
CA ASP A 184 -14.64 -4.13 -5.15
C ASP A 184 -14.20 -3.54 -6.51
N GLU A 185 -14.50 -2.26 -6.74
CA GLU A 185 -14.18 -1.57 -7.98
C GLU A 185 -12.87 -0.77 -7.88
N PRO A 186 -12.09 -0.66 -8.98
CA PRO A 186 -10.92 0.19 -9.01
C PRO A 186 -11.30 1.67 -8.85
N VAL A 187 -10.42 2.42 -8.20
CA VAL A 187 -10.61 3.87 -7.96
C VAL A 187 -10.00 4.74 -9.07
N GLY A 188 -9.17 4.15 -9.93
CA GLY A 188 -8.59 4.80 -11.10
C GLY A 188 -7.98 3.79 -12.06
N GLU A 189 -7.96 4.14 -13.34
CA GLU A 189 -7.45 3.30 -14.43
C GLU A 189 -6.75 4.15 -15.48
N GLY A 190 -5.78 3.56 -16.14
CA GLY A 190 -5.11 4.15 -17.29
C GLY A 190 -4.08 3.19 -17.89
N PHE A 191 -3.17 3.75 -18.67
CA PHE A 191 -2.10 2.98 -19.29
C PHE A 191 -0.85 3.84 -19.45
N VAL A 192 0.29 3.18 -19.58
CA VAL A 192 1.57 3.79 -19.95
C VAL A 192 2.19 3.03 -21.12
N THR A 193 3.05 3.72 -21.86
CA THR A 193 3.78 3.13 -22.98
C THR A 193 5.21 2.81 -22.55
N ALA A 194 5.60 1.55 -22.73
CA ALA A 194 6.92 0.98 -22.50
C ALA A 194 7.52 0.48 -23.84
N SER A 195 8.48 -0.46 -23.77
CA SER A 195 9.01 -1.11 -24.96
C SER A 195 8.01 -2.12 -25.55
N GLY A 196 7.75 -2.00 -26.86
CA GLY A 196 7.14 -3.04 -27.69
C GLY A 196 8.16 -3.99 -28.35
N GLY A 197 9.45 -3.82 -28.05
CA GLY A 197 10.55 -4.60 -28.60
C GLY A 197 10.94 -5.81 -27.74
N PRO A 198 12.04 -6.51 -28.06
CA PRO A 198 12.47 -7.70 -27.32
C PRO A 198 13.09 -7.38 -25.95
N GLU A 199 13.50 -6.13 -25.73
CA GLU A 199 14.15 -5.66 -24.50
C GLU A 199 13.17 -4.85 -23.63
N LEU A 200 13.40 -4.85 -22.32
CA LEU A 200 12.76 -3.92 -21.40
C LEU A 200 13.07 -2.48 -21.82
N GLY A 201 12.05 -1.62 -21.82
CA GLY A 201 12.25 -0.18 -22.03
C GLY A 201 11.44 0.64 -21.04
N PRO A 202 11.82 1.92 -20.87
CA PRO A 202 11.25 2.76 -19.83
C PRO A 202 9.78 3.05 -20.09
N PHE A 203 9.00 3.12 -19.02
CA PHE A 203 7.69 3.77 -19.02
C PHE A 203 7.65 4.84 -17.93
N SER A 204 6.83 5.87 -18.15
CA SER A 204 6.49 6.88 -17.15
C SER A 204 5.13 7.47 -17.49
N GLY A 205 4.35 7.83 -16.47
CA GLY A 205 3.04 8.46 -16.67
C GLY A 205 2.32 8.81 -15.37
N GLU A 206 1.11 9.31 -15.54
CA GLU A 206 0.23 9.76 -14.46
C GLU A 206 -1.12 9.05 -14.58
N ILE A 207 -1.57 8.42 -13.49
CA ILE A 207 -2.88 7.75 -13.44
C ILE A 207 -3.78 8.53 -12.49
N GLY A 208 -4.84 9.14 -13.04
CA GLY A 208 -5.86 9.80 -12.24
C GLY A 208 -6.69 8.78 -11.47
N PHE A 209 -7.03 9.08 -10.22
CA PHE A 209 -7.96 8.27 -9.44
C PHE A 209 -8.88 9.14 -8.59
N THR A 210 -10.05 8.61 -8.26
CA THR A 210 -10.99 9.28 -7.36
C THR A 210 -10.36 9.37 -5.97
N LYS A 211 -10.28 10.58 -5.42
CA LYS A 211 -9.61 10.83 -4.13
C LYS A 211 -10.08 9.85 -3.07
N HIS A 212 -9.13 9.13 -2.50
CA HIS A 212 -9.37 8.01 -1.61
C HIS A 212 -8.50 8.17 -0.35
N GLY A 213 -8.94 7.63 0.79
CA GLY A 213 -8.14 7.61 2.02
C GLY A 213 -7.64 6.20 2.35
N GLY A 214 -6.72 6.06 3.30
CA GLY A 214 -6.29 4.74 3.76
C GLY A 214 -5.28 4.06 2.83
N ARG A 215 -5.43 2.76 2.60
CA ARG A 215 -4.46 1.92 1.88
C ARG A 215 -5.04 1.35 0.59
N GLY A 216 -4.16 0.93 -0.31
CA GLY A 216 -4.53 0.35 -1.59
C GLY A 216 -3.34 -0.30 -2.29
N SER A 217 -3.48 -0.50 -3.59
CA SER A 217 -2.41 -1.00 -4.44
C SER A 217 -2.47 -0.38 -5.84
N VAL A 218 -1.33 -0.29 -6.49
CA VAL A 218 -1.23 -0.03 -7.93
C VAL A 218 -0.87 -1.34 -8.61
N LEU A 219 -1.75 -1.79 -9.50
CA LEU A 219 -1.62 -2.99 -10.31
C LEU A 219 -1.18 -2.61 -11.72
N PHE A 220 -0.15 -3.26 -12.21
CA PHE A 220 0.37 -3.13 -13.57
C PHE A 220 0.13 -4.45 -14.29
N THR A 221 -0.57 -4.44 -15.42
CA THR A 221 -0.80 -5.65 -16.20
C THR A 221 -0.37 -5.49 -17.65
N ILE A 222 0.02 -6.61 -18.24
CA ILE A 222 0.16 -6.77 -19.68
C ILE A 222 -0.90 -7.77 -20.10
N ASP A 223 -1.59 -7.45 -21.19
CA ASP A 223 -2.61 -8.31 -21.77
C ASP A 223 -2.01 -9.21 -22.86
N SER A 224 -2.63 -10.35 -23.08
CA SER A 224 -2.27 -11.33 -24.10
C SER A 224 -2.56 -10.75 -25.48
N ALA A 225 -1.56 -10.79 -26.36
CA ALA A 225 -1.70 -10.39 -27.76
C ALA A 225 -2.69 -11.27 -28.55
N ARG A 226 -3.01 -12.47 -28.02
CA ARG A 226 -3.86 -13.45 -28.68
C ARG A 226 -5.34 -13.11 -28.53
N ASP A 227 -5.75 -12.69 -27.34
CA ASP A 227 -7.16 -12.64 -26.93
C ASP A 227 -7.49 -11.49 -25.96
N GLY A 228 -6.50 -10.68 -25.56
CA GLY A 228 -6.69 -9.54 -24.68
C GLY A 228 -6.94 -9.88 -23.20
N SER A 229 -6.80 -11.15 -22.79
CA SER A 229 -6.88 -11.53 -21.38
C SER A 229 -5.66 -11.03 -20.61
N VAL A 230 -5.79 -10.83 -19.30
CA VAL A 230 -4.63 -10.47 -18.46
C VAL A 230 -3.61 -11.62 -18.51
N TRP A 231 -2.35 -11.29 -18.80
CA TRP A 231 -1.29 -12.26 -19.09
C TRP A 231 -0.27 -12.37 -17.96
N GLN A 232 0.06 -11.22 -17.36
CA GLN A 232 0.98 -11.09 -16.24
C GLN A 232 0.72 -9.81 -15.47
N ALA A 233 1.18 -9.77 -14.22
CA ALA A 233 1.01 -8.61 -13.38
C ALA A 233 2.22 -8.31 -12.49
N ALA A 234 2.34 -7.04 -12.12
CA ALA A 234 3.08 -6.57 -10.96
C ALA A 234 2.14 -5.75 -10.08
N ALA A 235 2.24 -5.89 -8.75
CA ALA A 235 1.37 -5.20 -7.80
C ALA A 235 2.20 -4.57 -6.68
N VAL A 236 1.96 -3.29 -6.42
CA VAL A 236 2.68 -2.50 -5.42
C VAL A 236 1.71 -1.95 -4.38
N PRO A 237 1.92 -2.18 -3.07
CA PRO A 237 1.08 -1.60 -2.03
C PRO A 237 1.35 -0.09 -1.90
N VAL A 238 0.30 0.70 -1.67
CA VAL A 238 0.39 2.16 -1.49
C VAL A 238 -0.51 2.64 -0.34
N GLY A 239 -0.18 3.81 0.21
CA GLY A 239 -1.10 4.62 1.00
C GLY A 239 -1.64 5.77 0.18
N PHE A 240 -2.88 6.19 0.42
CA PHE A 240 -3.43 7.40 -0.19
C PHE A 240 -3.27 8.59 0.76
N ALA A 241 -2.76 9.71 0.23
CA ALA A 241 -2.70 10.96 0.97
C ALA A 241 -4.11 11.37 1.40
N ALA A 242 -4.31 11.56 2.71
CA ALA A 242 -5.58 12.04 3.22
C ALA A 242 -5.89 13.40 2.59
N GLY A 243 -7.07 13.54 1.99
CA GLY A 243 -7.52 14.85 1.55
C GLY A 243 -7.66 15.79 2.75
N CYS A 244 -6.91 16.89 2.73
CA CYS A 244 -7.21 18.05 3.55
C CYS A 244 -8.60 18.59 3.24
#